data_AF-A0AAJ4A3G8-F1
#
_entry.id   AF-A0AAJ4A3G8-F1
#
_cell.length_a   1.000
_cell.length_b   1.000
_cell.length_c   1.000
_cell.angle_alpha   90.00
_cell.angle_beta   90.00
_cell.angle_gamma   90.00
#
_symmetry.space_group_name_H-M   'P 1'
#
loop_
_entity.id
_entity.type
_entity.pdbx_description
1 polymer ?
#
loop_
_entity_poly.entity_id
_entity_poly.type
_entity_poly.pdbx_seq_one_letter_code
_entity_poly.pdbx_strand_id
1 'polypeptide(L)'
;MKSIKTLTKVTLSILIFGVSVAAEPNLPSPVEDVVKMEKMAGSVGAFTTKESFPKDYFLMPKNLPYLVGMTLYDSSSSNLELSEEQINAILKIKKELMSEAAKKALVVKKLELELMQKVSFKHKTPKMSEFYPMVDEIAKLRAELTKIHLNCIEKVKAVLTKEQFEEMLDYGVVNMF
;
A
#
# COMPACT_ATOMS: atom_id res chain seq x y z
N MET A 1 48.79 -13.08 -61.72
CA MET A 1 47.76 -12.14 -61.25
C MET A 1 46.79 -12.89 -60.35
N LYS A 2 46.77 -12.56 -59.04
CA LYS A 2 45.88 -13.15 -58.04
C LYS A 2 44.50 -12.51 -58.15
N SER A 3 43.43 -13.30 -58.19
CA SER A 3 42.07 -12.82 -57.92
C SER A 3 41.40 -13.77 -56.95
N ILE A 4 41.39 -13.36 -55.68
CA ILE A 4 40.58 -13.93 -54.60
C ILE A 4 39.50 -12.89 -54.35
N LYS A 5 38.23 -13.23 -54.59
CA LYS A 5 37.09 -12.56 -53.95
C LYS A 5 36.04 -13.61 -53.62
N THR A 6 36.20 -14.20 -52.44
CA THR A 6 35.23 -15.02 -51.74
C THR A 6 34.02 -14.14 -51.40
N LEU A 7 32.85 -14.45 -51.95
CA LEU A 7 31.60 -13.74 -51.65
C LEU A 7 30.95 -14.41 -50.43
N THR A 8 31.17 -13.83 -49.25
CA THR A 8 30.56 -14.26 -47.98
C THR A 8 29.07 -13.92 -47.99
N LYS A 9 28.20 -14.93 -47.98
CA LYS A 9 26.76 -14.76 -47.76
C LYS A 9 26.53 -14.38 -46.31
N VAL A 10 26.09 -13.14 -46.06
CA VAL A 10 25.66 -12.68 -44.74
C VAL A 10 24.23 -13.21 -44.51
N THR A 11 24.10 -14.14 -43.58
CA THR A 11 22.81 -14.66 -43.12
C THR A 11 22.14 -13.60 -42.25
N LEU A 12 21.05 -13.00 -42.75
CA LEU A 12 20.23 -12.04 -42.02
C LEU A 12 19.45 -12.80 -40.93
N SER A 13 19.92 -12.73 -39.69
CA SER A 13 19.18 -13.25 -38.53
C SER A 13 18.18 -12.18 -38.10
N ILE A 14 16.90 -12.46 -38.31
CA ILE A 14 15.79 -11.64 -37.80
C ILE A 14 15.75 -11.85 -36.28
N LEU A 15 16.24 -10.87 -35.52
CA LEU A 15 15.94 -10.76 -34.10
C LEU A 15 14.45 -10.42 -33.98
N ILE A 16 13.63 -11.41 -33.65
CA ILE A 16 12.28 -11.17 -33.16
C ILE A 16 12.46 -10.63 -31.74
N PHE A 17 12.50 -9.31 -31.60
CA PHE A 17 12.25 -8.69 -30.30
C PHE A 17 10.81 -9.04 -29.92
N GLY A 18 10.66 -10.05 -29.07
CA GLY A 18 9.41 -10.27 -28.37
C GLY A 18 9.10 -8.99 -27.60
N VAL A 19 8.06 -8.29 -28.02
CA VAL A 19 7.50 -7.20 -27.23
C VAL A 19 6.89 -7.88 -26.02
N SER A 20 7.63 -7.97 -24.92
CA SER A 20 7.04 -8.27 -23.63
C SER A 20 6.04 -7.15 -23.37
N VAL A 21 4.77 -7.42 -23.66
CA VAL A 21 3.66 -6.57 -23.20
C VAL A 21 3.81 -6.59 -21.69
N ALA A 22 4.33 -5.50 -21.14
CA ALA A 22 4.38 -5.35 -19.71
C ALA A 22 2.93 -5.45 -19.21
N ALA A 23 2.69 -6.35 -18.27
CA ALA A 23 1.40 -6.42 -17.59
C ALA A 23 1.05 -5.00 -17.09
N GLU A 24 -0.18 -4.56 -17.38
CA GLU A 24 -0.71 -3.30 -16.87
C GLU A 24 -1.51 -3.58 -15.58
N PRO A 25 -1.61 -2.65 -14.63
CA PRO A 25 -2.46 -2.85 -13.45
C PRO A 25 -3.92 -3.15 -13.81
N ASN A 26 -4.63 -3.91 -12.96
CA ASN A 26 -6.08 -4.14 -13.11
C ASN A 26 -6.88 -2.82 -13.14
N LEU A 27 -6.41 -1.81 -12.40
CA LEU A 27 -6.96 -0.46 -12.39
C LEU A 27 -5.83 0.58 -12.37
N PRO A 28 -6.04 1.77 -12.96
CA PRO A 28 -5.07 2.85 -12.89
C PRO A 28 -4.80 3.25 -11.43
N SER A 29 -3.61 3.83 -11.19
CA SER A 29 -3.23 4.31 -9.86
C SER A 29 -4.28 5.27 -9.28
N PRO A 30 -4.70 5.11 -8.01
CA PRO A 30 -5.82 5.84 -7.43
C PRO A 30 -5.39 7.24 -6.94
N VAL A 31 -4.84 8.07 -7.83
CA VAL A 31 -4.25 9.37 -7.50
C VAL A 31 -5.24 10.30 -6.79
N GLU A 32 -6.49 10.35 -7.24
CA GLU A 32 -7.53 11.21 -6.63
C GLU A 32 -7.83 10.82 -5.18
N ASP A 33 -7.91 9.51 -4.89
CA ASP A 33 -8.13 9.00 -3.54
C ASP A 33 -6.96 9.37 -2.63
N VAL A 34 -5.72 9.24 -3.13
CA VAL A 34 -4.51 9.59 -2.38
C VAL A 34 -4.52 11.08 -2.04
N VAL A 35 -4.74 11.95 -3.02
CA VAL A 35 -4.80 13.41 -2.80
C VAL A 35 -5.91 13.78 -1.82
N LYS A 36 -7.07 13.11 -1.90
CA LYS A 36 -8.17 13.33 -0.95
C LYS A 36 -7.79 12.90 0.48
N MET A 37 -7.10 11.78 0.63
CA MET A 37 -6.64 11.28 1.92
C MET A 37 -5.55 12.19 2.53
N GLU A 38 -4.62 12.69 1.73
CA GLU A 38 -3.61 13.65 2.17
C GLU A 38 -4.23 14.97 2.65
N LYS A 39 -5.19 15.50 1.89
CA LYS A 39 -5.95 16.70 2.30
C LYS A 39 -6.71 16.47 3.61
N MET A 40 -7.30 15.28 3.78
CA MET A 40 -8.01 14.91 5.01
C MET A 40 -7.05 14.80 6.20
N ALA A 41 -5.85 14.26 6.00
CA ALA A 41 -4.84 14.09 7.05
C ALA A 41 -4.41 15.43 7.65
N GLY A 42 -4.41 16.52 6.88
CA GLY A 42 -3.99 17.83 7.35
C GLY A 42 -2.50 17.90 7.68
N SER A 43 -2.10 18.89 8.48
CA SER A 43 -0.68 19.14 8.78
C SER A 43 -0.04 18.00 9.57
N VAL A 44 1.24 17.72 9.29
CA VAL A 44 2.07 16.79 10.08
C VAL A 44 2.62 17.46 11.34
N GLY A 45 3.08 16.66 12.29
CA GLY A 45 3.74 17.16 13.51
C GLY A 45 5.09 17.80 13.21
N ALA A 46 5.53 18.74 14.05
CA ALA A 46 6.77 19.50 13.86
C ALA A 46 8.05 18.64 13.85
N PHE A 47 7.96 17.39 14.31
CA PHE A 47 9.07 16.44 14.38
C PHE A 47 8.97 15.32 13.33
N THR A 48 8.04 15.41 12.38
CA THR A 48 7.82 14.42 11.31
C THR A 48 8.27 14.97 9.96
N THR A 49 9.12 14.22 9.24
CA THR A 49 9.61 14.62 7.91
C THR A 49 8.73 14.12 6.77
N LYS A 50 8.05 12.99 6.97
CA LYS A 50 7.12 12.38 6.01
C LYS A 50 6.07 11.57 6.75
N GLU A 51 4.84 11.59 6.25
CA GLU A 51 3.71 10.81 6.76
C GLU A 51 3.01 10.12 5.57
N SER A 52 2.69 8.84 5.74
CA SER A 52 1.83 8.06 4.86
C SER A 52 0.50 7.82 5.56
N PHE A 53 -0.47 8.70 5.37
CA PHE A 53 -1.80 8.58 5.99
C PHE A 53 -2.72 7.66 5.16
N PRO A 54 -3.52 6.76 5.79
CA PRO A 54 -3.57 6.43 7.22
C PRO A 54 -2.56 5.35 7.64
N LYS A 55 -1.74 4.84 6.70
CA LYS A 55 -0.85 3.69 6.87
C LYS A 55 0.07 3.78 8.09
N ASP A 56 0.69 4.92 8.36
CA ASP A 56 1.64 5.09 9.46
C ASP A 56 0.99 4.99 10.86
N TYR A 57 -0.34 5.01 10.94
CA TYR A 57 -1.10 4.92 12.19
C TYR A 57 -1.53 3.49 12.55
N PHE A 58 -1.24 2.50 11.70
CA PHE A 58 -1.47 1.11 12.07
C PHE A 58 -0.40 0.69 13.09
N LEU A 59 -0.71 -0.28 13.96
CA LEU A 59 0.26 -0.80 14.92
C LEU A 59 1.42 -1.53 14.21
N MET A 60 1.15 -2.17 13.07
CA MET A 60 2.12 -2.98 12.32
C MET A 60 2.10 -2.66 10.80
N PRO A 61 2.45 -1.43 10.39
CA PRO A 61 2.19 -0.95 9.04
C PRO A 61 3.13 -1.50 7.96
N LYS A 62 4.20 -2.17 8.36
CA LYS A 62 5.26 -2.67 7.45
C LYS A 62 5.28 -4.19 7.29
N ASN A 63 4.67 -4.92 8.22
CA ASN A 63 4.78 -6.38 8.30
C ASN A 63 3.49 -7.11 7.89
N LEU A 64 2.50 -6.37 7.34
CA LEU A 64 1.24 -6.91 6.84
C LEU A 64 1.04 -6.49 5.38
N PRO A 65 0.50 -7.38 4.52
CA PRO A 65 0.33 -7.08 3.11
C PRO A 65 -0.90 -6.20 2.87
N TYR A 66 -0.81 -5.29 1.90
CA TYR A 66 -1.92 -4.40 1.50
C TYR A 66 -2.62 -4.98 0.27
N LEU A 67 -3.41 -6.03 0.48
CA LEU A 67 -3.95 -6.85 -0.61
C LEU A 67 -4.74 -6.07 -1.65
N VAL A 68 -5.56 -5.09 -1.26
CA VAL A 68 -6.27 -4.21 -2.22
C VAL A 68 -5.30 -3.55 -3.21
N GLY A 69 -4.16 -3.06 -2.71
CA GLY A 69 -3.13 -2.45 -3.55
C GLY A 69 -2.50 -3.47 -4.50
N MET A 70 -2.15 -4.63 -3.95
CA MET A 70 -1.52 -5.73 -4.68
C MET A 70 -2.44 -6.32 -5.76
N THR A 71 -3.74 -6.38 -5.51
CA THR A 71 -4.71 -6.97 -6.45
C THR A 71 -5.22 -5.98 -7.48
N LEU A 72 -5.26 -4.67 -7.19
CA LEU A 72 -5.89 -3.69 -8.09
C LEU A 72 -4.90 -2.76 -8.79
N TYR A 73 -3.80 -2.40 -8.14
CA TYR A 73 -3.00 -1.24 -8.56
C TYR A 73 -1.52 -1.57 -8.78
N ASP A 74 -1.06 -2.77 -8.40
CA ASP A 74 0.29 -3.23 -8.73
C ASP A 74 0.45 -3.39 -10.24
N SER A 75 1.64 -3.11 -10.77
CA SER A 75 1.94 -3.27 -12.20
C SER A 75 1.67 -4.69 -12.70
N SER A 76 1.85 -5.70 -11.86
CA SER A 76 1.69 -7.10 -12.24
C SER A 76 0.28 -7.62 -11.98
N SER A 77 -0.63 -6.78 -11.46
CA SER A 77 -1.93 -7.25 -10.99
C SER A 77 -2.85 -7.80 -12.08
N SER A 78 -2.69 -7.42 -13.35
CA SER A 78 -3.46 -8.04 -14.45
C SER A 78 -3.21 -9.53 -14.63
N ASN A 79 -2.07 -10.06 -14.17
CA ASN A 79 -1.82 -11.51 -14.18
C ASN A 79 -2.85 -12.30 -13.36
N LEU A 80 -3.55 -11.64 -12.43
CA LEU A 80 -4.59 -12.29 -11.64
C LEU A 80 -5.88 -12.58 -12.44
N GLU A 81 -6.03 -11.96 -13.62
CA GLU A 81 -7.20 -12.13 -14.49
C GLU A 81 -8.53 -11.99 -13.70
N LEU A 82 -8.62 -10.97 -12.85
CA LEU A 82 -9.77 -10.78 -11.97
C LEU A 82 -11.06 -10.59 -12.78
N SER A 83 -12.14 -11.26 -12.38
CA SER A 83 -13.46 -11.00 -12.96
C SER A 83 -13.96 -9.61 -12.56
N GLU A 84 -14.90 -9.07 -13.34
CA GLU A 84 -15.56 -7.81 -12.98
C GLU A 84 -16.26 -7.90 -11.61
N GLU A 85 -16.84 -9.05 -11.26
CA GLU A 85 -17.42 -9.25 -9.93
C GLU A 85 -16.36 -9.20 -8.82
N GLN A 86 -15.18 -9.79 -9.04
CA GLN A 86 -14.08 -9.75 -8.08
C GLN A 86 -13.55 -8.32 -7.90
N ILE A 87 -13.33 -7.58 -8.99
CA ILE A 87 -12.89 -6.18 -8.94
C ILE A 87 -13.89 -5.34 -8.13
N ASN A 88 -15.19 -5.47 -8.44
CA ASN A 88 -16.25 -4.74 -7.74
C ASN A 88 -16.34 -5.12 -6.25
N ALA A 89 -16.15 -6.39 -5.91
CA ALA A 89 -16.12 -6.86 -4.52
C ALA A 89 -14.94 -6.24 -3.75
N ILE A 90 -13.73 -6.22 -4.34
CA ILE A 90 -12.54 -5.63 -3.70
C ILE A 90 -12.71 -4.11 -3.54
N LEU A 91 -13.26 -3.41 -4.54
CA LEU A 91 -13.55 -1.97 -4.43
C LEU A 91 -14.57 -1.66 -3.31
N LYS A 92 -15.58 -2.51 -3.13
CA LYS A 92 -16.54 -2.38 -2.03
C LYS A 92 -15.85 -2.57 -0.67
N ILE A 93 -15.02 -3.60 -0.53
CA ILE A 93 -14.22 -3.83 0.68
C ILE A 93 -13.33 -2.62 0.99
N LYS A 94 -12.62 -2.09 -0.03
CA LYS A 94 -11.79 -0.87 0.08
C LYS A 94 -12.61 0.29 0.61
N LYS A 95 -13.76 0.59 0.01
CA LYS A 95 -14.60 1.74 0.38
C LYS A 95 -15.09 1.65 1.81
N GLU A 96 -15.58 0.49 2.24
CA GLU A 96 -16.09 0.26 3.59
C GLU A 96 -14.99 0.43 4.63
N LEU A 97 -13.88 -0.30 4.48
CA LEU A 97 -12.85 -0.39 5.50
C LEU A 97 -11.89 0.81 5.51
N MET A 98 -11.57 1.41 4.35
CA MET A 98 -10.73 2.62 4.33
C MET A 98 -11.43 3.81 5.00
N SER A 99 -12.75 3.94 4.87
CA SER A 99 -13.51 5.01 5.52
C SER A 99 -13.44 4.89 7.05
N GLU A 100 -13.60 3.68 7.58
CA GLU A 100 -13.47 3.43 9.01
C GLU A 100 -12.04 3.64 9.50
N ALA A 101 -11.06 3.12 8.76
CA ALA A 101 -9.65 3.29 9.09
C ALA A 101 -9.22 4.77 9.09
N ALA A 102 -9.62 5.54 8.07
CA ALA A 102 -9.31 6.97 7.99
C ALA A 102 -9.87 7.75 9.20
N LYS A 103 -11.12 7.47 9.61
CA LYS A 103 -11.73 8.10 10.78
C LYS A 103 -10.94 7.83 12.06
N LYS A 104 -10.55 6.57 12.31
CA LYS A 104 -9.77 6.20 13.50
C LYS A 104 -8.35 6.79 13.44
N ALA A 105 -7.70 6.75 12.28
CA ALA A 105 -6.37 7.33 12.10
C ALA A 105 -6.36 8.84 12.34
N LEU A 106 -7.41 9.57 11.97
CA LEU A 106 -7.56 11.01 12.31
C LEU A 106 -7.60 11.24 13.83
N VAL A 107 -8.27 10.37 14.59
CA VAL A 107 -8.31 10.48 16.05
C VAL A 107 -6.92 10.24 16.63
N VAL A 108 -6.23 9.18 16.18
CA VAL A 108 -4.85 8.90 16.62
C VAL A 108 -3.94 10.09 16.31
N LYS A 109 -3.97 10.59 15.07
CA LYS A 109 -3.20 11.77 14.64
C LYS A 109 -3.45 12.97 15.55
N LYS A 110 -4.72 13.28 15.83
CA LYS A 110 -5.07 14.39 16.70
C LYS A 110 -4.47 14.23 18.11
N LEU A 111 -4.57 13.03 18.70
CA LEU A 111 -4.00 12.75 20.02
C LEU A 111 -2.47 12.87 20.00
N GLU A 112 -1.81 12.38 18.96
CA GLU A 112 -0.35 12.49 18.82
C GLU A 112 0.11 13.94 18.66
N LEU A 113 -0.58 14.75 17.86
CA LEU A 113 -0.30 16.17 17.72
C LEU A 113 -0.55 16.93 19.02
N GLU A 114 -1.63 16.61 19.74
CA GLU A 114 -1.94 17.21 21.04
C GLU A 114 -0.86 16.87 22.08
N LEU A 115 -0.45 15.59 22.15
CA LEU A 115 0.63 15.15 23.02
C LEU A 115 1.95 15.86 22.71
N MET A 116 2.30 15.92 21.41
CA MET A 116 3.49 16.62 20.94
C MET A 116 3.45 18.10 21.34
N GLN A 117 2.31 18.79 21.17
CA GLN A 117 2.20 20.20 21.55
C GLN A 117 2.39 20.41 23.06
N LYS A 118 1.83 19.52 23.88
CA LYS A 118 1.89 19.60 25.34
C LYS A 118 3.29 19.29 25.89
N VAL A 119 4.05 18.43 25.22
CA VAL A 119 5.35 17.95 25.69
C VAL A 119 6.53 18.77 25.14
N SER A 120 6.45 19.27 23.90
CA SER A 120 7.65 19.70 23.18
C SER A 120 7.94 21.21 23.18
N PHE A 121 6.94 22.07 23.34
CA PHE A 121 7.12 23.53 23.13
C PHE A 121 7.16 24.37 24.41
N LYS A 122 7.04 23.75 25.58
CA LYS A 122 7.13 24.43 26.87
C LYS A 122 8.25 23.85 27.70
N HIS A 123 9.08 24.70 28.29
CA HIS A 123 10.15 24.24 29.20
C HIS A 123 9.59 23.61 30.48
N LYS A 124 8.46 24.14 30.98
CA LYS A 124 7.69 23.54 32.08
C LYS A 124 6.52 22.77 31.49
N THR A 125 6.50 21.47 31.73
CA THR A 125 5.43 20.56 31.35
C THR A 125 4.85 19.87 32.59
N PRO A 126 3.60 19.40 32.53
CA PRO A 126 3.06 18.49 33.55
C PRO A 126 3.95 17.24 33.70
N LYS A 127 3.77 16.47 34.78
CA LYS A 127 4.52 15.22 34.94
C LYS A 127 4.20 14.29 33.77
N MET A 128 5.22 13.63 33.21
CA MET A 128 5.02 12.77 32.03
C MET A 128 4.00 11.66 32.23
N SER A 129 3.85 11.19 33.48
CA SER A 129 2.83 10.22 33.88
C SER A 129 1.39 10.68 33.63
N GLU A 130 1.14 12.00 33.60
CA GLU A 130 -0.18 12.56 33.29
C GLU A 130 -0.60 12.31 31.83
N PHE A 131 0.35 11.97 30.96
CA PHE A 131 0.09 11.66 29.55
C PHE A 131 -0.10 10.17 29.27
N TYR A 132 0.17 9.28 30.24
CA TYR A 132 0.05 7.83 30.03
C TYR A 132 -1.35 7.39 29.56
N PRO A 133 -2.48 7.92 30.10
CA PRO A 133 -3.80 7.56 29.58
C PRO A 133 -4.01 7.92 28.10
N MET A 134 -3.38 9.00 27.61
CA MET A 134 -3.44 9.39 26.20
C MET A 134 -2.61 8.43 25.34
N VAL A 135 -1.44 8.00 25.83
CA VAL A 135 -0.61 6.98 25.18
C VAL A 135 -1.35 5.64 25.09
N ASP A 136 -2.05 5.24 26.15
CA ASP A 136 -2.84 4.01 26.19
C ASP A 136 -4.00 4.06 25.18
N GLU A 137 -4.71 5.19 25.07
CA GLU A 137 -5.77 5.35 24.08
C GLU A 137 -5.22 5.35 22.65
N ILE A 138 -4.07 5.98 22.40
CA ILE A 138 -3.36 5.88 21.10
C ILE A 138 -3.07 4.41 20.78
N ALA A 139 -2.48 3.66 21.71
CA ALA A 139 -2.13 2.26 21.51
C ALA A 139 -3.37 1.40 21.20
N LYS A 140 -4.46 1.60 21.93
CA LYS A 140 -5.75 0.92 21.70
C LYS A 140 -6.30 1.22 20.31
N LEU A 141 -6.34 2.48 19.90
CA LEU A 141 -6.85 2.88 18.57
C LEU A 141 -5.98 2.33 17.43
N ARG A 142 -4.65 2.33 17.59
CA ARG A 142 -3.72 1.71 16.63
C ARG A 142 -3.95 0.20 16.52
N ALA A 143 -4.24 -0.48 17.62
CA ALA A 143 -4.60 -1.89 17.60
C ALA A 143 -5.94 -2.14 16.87
N GLU A 144 -6.95 -1.29 17.09
CA GLU A 144 -8.22 -1.34 16.35
C GLU A 144 -8.02 -1.11 14.84
N LEU A 145 -7.18 -0.16 14.44
CA LEU A 145 -6.79 0.06 13.05
C LEU A 145 -6.16 -1.19 12.43
N THR A 146 -5.24 -1.84 13.12
CA THR A 146 -4.66 -3.10 12.65
C THR A 146 -5.69 -4.21 12.53
N LYS A 147 -6.69 -4.30 13.42
CA LYS A 147 -7.80 -5.26 13.27
C LYS A 147 -8.64 -5.00 12.00
N ILE A 148 -8.86 -3.73 11.64
CA ILE A 148 -9.50 -3.38 10.35
C ILE A 148 -8.64 -3.87 9.17
N HIS A 149 -7.31 -3.73 9.24
CA HIS A 149 -6.41 -4.27 8.21
C HIS A 149 -6.53 -5.79 8.08
N LEU A 150 -6.51 -6.51 9.21
CA LEU A 150 -6.65 -7.97 9.23
C LEU A 150 -7.98 -8.42 8.60
N ASN A 151 -9.08 -7.71 8.89
CA ASN A 151 -10.38 -7.94 8.25
C ASN A 151 -10.32 -7.67 6.73
N CYS A 152 -9.63 -6.62 6.30
CA CYS A 152 -9.41 -6.34 4.88
C CYS A 152 -8.66 -7.49 4.19
N ILE A 153 -7.61 -8.01 4.83
CA ILE A 153 -6.84 -9.16 4.34
C ILE A 153 -7.75 -10.38 4.21
N GLU A 154 -8.50 -10.73 5.25
CA GLU A 154 -9.43 -11.87 5.23
C GLU A 154 -10.46 -11.75 4.10
N LYS A 155 -11.12 -10.59 4.00
CA LYS A 155 -12.16 -10.36 2.98
C LYS A 155 -11.61 -10.40 1.55
N VAL A 156 -10.43 -9.83 1.29
CA VAL A 156 -9.83 -9.89 -0.05
C VAL A 156 -9.42 -11.32 -0.39
N LYS A 157 -8.84 -12.07 0.56
CA LYS A 157 -8.52 -13.49 0.35
C LYS A 157 -9.75 -14.33 0.00
N ALA A 158 -10.91 -14.00 0.56
CA ALA A 158 -12.16 -14.71 0.27
C ALA A 158 -12.74 -14.41 -1.13
N VAL A 159 -12.29 -13.33 -1.79
CA VAL A 159 -12.70 -12.98 -3.16
C VAL A 159 -11.84 -13.69 -4.21
N LEU A 160 -10.56 -13.92 -3.91
CA LEU A 160 -9.62 -14.55 -4.83
C LEU A 160 -9.79 -16.07 -4.86
N THR A 161 -9.51 -16.69 -6.01
CA THR A 161 -9.24 -18.13 -6.05
C THR A 161 -7.91 -18.44 -5.38
N LYS A 162 -7.66 -19.72 -5.12
CA LYS A 162 -6.38 -20.16 -4.57
C LYS A 162 -5.24 -19.81 -5.52
N GLU A 163 -5.42 -20.06 -6.81
CA GLU A 163 -4.44 -19.81 -7.87
C GLU A 163 -4.13 -18.32 -7.99
N GLN A 164 -5.15 -17.45 -7.96
CA GLN A 164 -4.97 -15.99 -7.96
C GLN A 164 -4.22 -15.51 -6.72
N PHE A 165 -4.50 -16.09 -5.55
CA PHE A 165 -3.78 -15.73 -4.33
C PHE A 165 -2.31 -16.15 -4.41
N GLU A 166 -2.01 -17.32 -4.97
CA GLU A 166 -0.64 -17.80 -5.19
C GLU A 166 0.11 -16.92 -6.20
N GLU A 167 -0.49 -16.62 -7.37
CA GLU A 167 0.06 -15.69 -8.37
C GLU A 167 0.35 -14.31 -7.77
N MET A 168 -0.56 -13.80 -6.92
CA MET A 168 -0.36 -12.53 -6.23
C MET A 168 0.88 -12.53 -5.31
N LEU A 169 1.23 -13.66 -4.71
CA LEU A 169 2.40 -13.75 -3.84
C LEU A 169 3.72 -13.69 -4.62
N ASP A 170 3.74 -14.17 -5.87
CA ASP A 170 4.95 -14.21 -6.70
C ASP A 170 5.51 -12.82 -6.99
N TYR A 171 4.64 -11.82 -7.20
CA TYR A 171 5.06 -10.42 -7.31
C TYR A 171 4.91 -9.64 -5.99
N GLY A 172 4.14 -10.17 -5.04
CA GLY A 172 3.78 -9.48 -3.80
C GLY A 172 4.77 -9.66 -2.64
N VAL A 173 5.56 -10.74 -2.65
CA VAL A 173 6.52 -11.07 -1.59
C VAL A 173 7.93 -10.72 -2.05
N VAL A 174 8.46 -9.61 -1.53
CA VAL A 174 9.81 -9.11 -1.89
C VAL A 174 10.94 -10.07 -1.47
N ASN A 175 10.73 -10.93 -0.46
CA ASN A 175 11.72 -11.86 0.09
C ASN A 175 11.19 -13.30 0.16
N MET A 176 10.76 -13.88 -0.96
CA MET A 176 10.29 -15.28 -0.97
C MET A 176 11.43 -16.31 -1.05
N PHE A 177 12.70 -15.85 -1.18
CA PHE A 177 13.92 -16.66 -1.23
C PHE A 177 15.09 -15.96 -0.52
#